data_AF-A0A1Y5I8A9-F1
#
_entry.id   AF-A0A1Y5I8A9-F1
#
_cell.length_a   1.000
_cell.length_b   1.000
_cell.length_c   1.000
_cell.angle_alpha   90.00
_cell.angle_beta   90.00
_cell.angle_gamma   90.00
#
_symmetry.space_group_name_H-M   'P 1'
#
loop_
_entity.id
_entity.type
_entity.pdbx_description
1 polymer ?
#
loop_
_entity_poly.entity_id
_entity_poly.type
_entity_poly.pdbx_seq_one_letter_code
_entity_poly.pdbx_strand_id
1 'polypeptide(L)'
;MNAASTARAIAPTSATTSVRPRRVVAARARPQSNENDEEKATLMNLVTSTAISLSIALCAPSASMAKTTVFAGNYYDPNHPGCPRSIDAKGVVRGLDPVPFKRGKGCRGVKKDNVEKTEAKFKPWKVPGKINRTDDEIVIDFNAKDGSGEKLAGKWDANGIKFPDGTKWKKLSDADAWTPR
;
A
#
# COMPACT_ATOMS: atom_id res chain seq x y z
N MET A 1 49.29 10.97 -42.31
CA MET A 1 50.02 12.23 -42.60
C MET A 1 49.04 13.37 -42.43
N ASN A 2 49.36 14.29 -41.50
CA ASN A 2 48.89 15.69 -41.32
C ASN A 2 47.39 15.93 -41.07
N ALA A 3 46.93 16.82 -40.19
CA ALA A 3 47.46 17.69 -39.13
C ALA A 3 46.20 18.23 -38.39
N ALA A 4 46.05 18.09 -37.07
CA ALA A 4 46.36 19.09 -36.03
C ALA A 4 45.73 20.50 -36.21
N SER A 5 44.79 20.88 -35.33
CA SER A 5 44.76 22.19 -34.63
C SER A 5 43.68 22.16 -33.51
N THR A 6 43.98 22.04 -32.21
CA THR A 6 44.36 23.08 -31.19
C THR A 6 43.31 24.21 -31.09
N ALA A 7 42.76 24.66 -29.94
CA ALA A 7 43.31 24.78 -28.59
C ALA A 7 42.21 25.09 -27.52
N ARG A 8 42.50 24.72 -26.25
CA ARG A 8 42.44 25.49 -24.95
C ARG A 8 41.23 26.36 -24.58
N ALA A 9 40.88 26.65 -23.32
CA ALA A 9 41.16 26.21 -21.94
C ALA A 9 40.32 27.17 -21.03
N ILE A 10 39.93 26.85 -19.79
CA ILE A 10 40.41 27.40 -18.47
C ILE A 10 39.12 27.45 -17.60
N ALA A 11 38.90 26.52 -16.65
CA ALA A 11 39.22 26.55 -15.20
C ALA A 11 38.11 27.20 -14.31
N PRO A 12 38.05 26.83 -13.01
CA PRO A 12 36.83 26.80 -12.18
C PRO A 12 36.70 27.99 -11.20
N THR A 13 35.52 28.16 -10.62
CA THR A 13 35.30 29.04 -9.46
C THR A 13 34.59 28.30 -8.32
N SER A 14 35.33 28.10 -7.24
CA SER A 14 34.82 27.80 -5.90
C SER A 14 34.50 29.12 -5.18
N ALA A 15 33.44 29.14 -4.37
CA ALA A 15 33.32 30.09 -3.27
C ALA A 15 32.66 29.42 -2.05
N THR A 16 33.32 29.60 -0.93
CA THR A 16 33.13 29.03 0.41
C THR A 16 32.48 30.05 1.33
N THR A 17 31.49 29.67 2.15
CA THR A 17 31.20 30.27 3.48
C THR A 17 30.38 29.25 4.29
N SER A 18 30.95 28.42 5.18
CA SER A 18 31.25 28.66 6.60
C SER A 18 30.11 29.31 7.42
N VAL A 19 29.52 28.57 8.38
CA VAL A 19 29.45 28.93 9.81
C VAL A 19 28.76 27.79 10.58
N ARG A 20 29.36 27.41 11.70
CA ARG A 20 29.00 26.35 12.65
C ARG A 20 28.21 26.93 13.86
N PRO A 21 27.81 26.14 14.88
CA PRO A 21 26.48 26.15 15.49
C PRO A 21 26.33 27.08 16.69
N ARG A 22 25.09 27.32 17.14
CA ARG A 22 24.81 27.76 18.51
C ARG A 22 23.59 27.06 19.12
N ARG A 23 23.90 26.30 20.17
CA ARG A 23 23.01 25.69 21.16
C ARG A 23 22.41 26.79 22.03
N VAL A 24 21.10 26.80 22.25
CA VAL A 24 20.51 27.34 23.49
C VAL A 24 19.40 26.40 23.93
N VAL A 25 19.59 25.92 25.16
CA VAL A 25 18.67 25.10 25.95
C VAL A 25 17.70 26.05 26.62
N ALA A 26 16.40 25.79 26.55
CA ALA A 26 15.44 26.35 27.49
C ALA A 26 14.25 25.38 27.61
N ALA A 27 14.40 24.42 28.51
CA ALA A 27 13.28 23.68 29.06
C ALA A 27 12.42 24.65 29.87
N ARG A 28 11.12 24.72 29.57
CA ARG A 28 10.14 25.33 30.46
C ARG A 28 8.98 24.37 30.63
N ALA A 29 8.96 23.73 31.79
CA ALA A 29 7.84 22.95 32.29
C ALA A 29 6.71 23.88 32.75
N ARG A 30 5.46 23.52 32.45
CA ARG A 30 4.26 23.64 33.31
C ARG A 30 3.00 23.16 32.56
N PRO A 31 1.89 22.83 33.26
CA PRO A 31 1.30 21.51 33.16
C PRO A 31 -0.11 21.49 32.53
N GLN A 32 -0.49 20.28 32.10
CA GLN A 32 -1.75 19.57 32.39
C GLN A 32 -3.04 20.38 32.54
N SER A 33 -3.98 20.13 31.62
CA SER A 33 -5.36 19.72 31.94
C SER A 33 -6.16 19.69 30.65
N ASN A 34 -6.84 18.56 30.40
CA ASN A 34 -8.22 18.51 29.91
C ASN A 34 -8.64 17.04 30.00
N GLU A 35 -8.77 16.59 31.25
CA GLU A 35 -9.69 15.54 31.64
C GLU A 35 -11.10 16.01 31.26
N ASN A 36 -11.73 15.32 30.32
CA ASN A 36 -13.18 15.34 30.20
C ASN A 36 -13.68 14.15 31.01
N ASP A 37 -13.80 14.36 32.32
CA ASP A 37 -14.61 13.54 33.21
C ASP A 37 -16.07 13.83 32.91
N GLU A 38 -16.74 12.91 32.21
CA GLU A 38 -18.19 12.87 32.22
C GLU A 38 -18.65 11.90 33.31
N GLU A 39 -18.91 12.54 34.46
CA GLU A 39 -19.73 12.12 35.57
C GLU A 39 -20.97 11.32 35.12
N LYS A 40 -21.08 10.06 35.56
CA LYS A 40 -22.37 9.49 35.99
C LYS A 40 -22.17 8.63 37.23
N ALA A 41 -22.28 9.28 38.38
CA ALA A 41 -22.65 8.63 39.62
C ALA A 41 -24.12 8.21 39.54
N THR A 42 -24.40 6.91 39.68
CA THR A 42 -25.72 6.46 40.14
C THR A 42 -25.51 5.20 41.00
N LEU A 43 -25.44 5.43 42.30
CA LEU A 43 -25.66 4.43 43.34
C LEU A 43 -27.14 4.04 43.34
N MET A 44 -27.47 2.74 43.36
CA MET A 44 -28.68 2.26 44.04
C MET A 44 -28.62 0.77 44.37
N ASN A 45 -28.50 0.53 45.69
CA ASN A 45 -29.19 -0.45 46.53
C ASN A 45 -29.15 -1.95 46.20
N LEU A 46 -28.47 -2.66 47.09
CA LEU A 46 -28.62 -4.08 47.42
C LEU A 46 -29.94 -4.31 48.18
N VAL A 47 -30.87 -5.10 47.61
CA VAL A 47 -31.95 -5.79 48.36
C VAL A 47 -32.18 -7.18 47.76
N THR A 48 -32.47 -8.10 48.67
CA THR A 48 -32.51 -9.56 48.63
C THR A 48 -33.60 -10.23 47.77
N SER A 49 -33.24 -11.39 47.21
CA SER A 49 -34.01 -12.60 46.88
C SER A 49 -35.46 -12.49 46.38
N THR A 50 -35.68 -12.92 45.13
CA THR A 50 -36.76 -13.87 44.73
C THR A 50 -36.46 -14.44 43.35
N ALA A 51 -36.65 -15.76 43.20
CA ALA A 51 -36.35 -16.52 41.99
C ALA A 51 -37.34 -16.19 40.86
N ILE A 52 -36.84 -15.73 39.71
CA ILE A 52 -37.57 -15.71 38.43
C ILE A 52 -36.57 -16.07 37.32
N SER A 53 -36.92 -17.11 36.57
CA SER A 53 -36.10 -17.77 35.56
C SER A 53 -35.51 -16.81 34.53
N LEU A 54 -34.18 -16.80 34.45
CA LEU A 54 -33.37 -16.00 33.55
C LEU A 54 -33.33 -16.65 32.16
N SER A 55 -34.20 -16.20 31.24
CA SER A 55 -34.08 -16.53 29.81
C SER A 55 -33.51 -15.33 29.06
N ILE A 56 -32.21 -15.09 29.21
CA ILE A 56 -31.49 -14.18 28.32
C ILE A 56 -31.32 -14.93 27.00
N ALA A 57 -32.17 -14.61 26.01
CA ALA A 57 -31.93 -15.04 24.65
C ALA A 57 -30.67 -14.34 24.15
N LEU A 58 -29.54 -15.05 24.16
CA LEU A 58 -28.32 -14.63 23.46
C LEU A 58 -28.62 -14.56 21.97
N CYS A 59 -29.07 -13.39 21.50
CA CYS A 59 -28.97 -13.03 20.10
C CYS A 59 -27.48 -12.79 19.83
N ALA A 60 -26.75 -13.87 19.53
CA ALA A 60 -25.38 -13.76 19.07
C ALA A 60 -25.41 -12.97 17.75
N PRO A 61 -24.66 -11.87 17.60
CA PRO A 61 -24.46 -11.28 16.29
C PRO A 61 -23.81 -12.36 15.42
N SER A 62 -24.55 -12.84 14.42
CA SER A 62 -23.95 -13.64 13.36
C SER A 62 -22.92 -12.75 12.69
N ALA A 63 -21.65 -12.93 13.05
CA ALA A 63 -20.54 -12.34 12.35
C ALA A 63 -20.62 -12.87 10.92
N SER A 64 -21.19 -12.04 10.03
CA SER A 64 -21.15 -12.26 8.60
C SER A 64 -19.68 -12.36 8.23
N MET A 65 -19.19 -13.60 8.04
CA MET A 65 -17.86 -13.81 7.51
C MET A 65 -17.83 -13.08 6.17
N ALA A 66 -17.14 -11.94 6.12
CA ALA A 66 -16.98 -11.19 4.89
C ALA A 66 -16.39 -12.16 3.86
N LYS A 67 -17.20 -12.50 2.85
CA LYS A 67 -16.80 -13.43 1.81
C LYS A 67 -15.58 -12.84 1.13
N THR A 68 -14.42 -13.44 1.35
CA THR A 68 -13.18 -12.98 0.75
C THR A 68 -13.23 -13.37 -0.73
N THR A 69 -13.11 -12.38 -1.60
CA THR A 69 -13.08 -12.59 -3.06
C THR A 69 -11.96 -13.55 -3.47
N VAL A 70 -12.19 -14.36 -4.50
CA VAL A 70 -11.14 -15.19 -5.12
C VAL A 70 -9.92 -14.35 -5.55
N PHE A 71 -10.15 -13.08 -5.87
CA PHE A 71 -9.12 -12.15 -6.32
C PHE A 71 -8.21 -11.66 -5.19
N ALA A 72 -8.55 -11.83 -3.91
CA ALA A 72 -7.71 -11.32 -2.82
C ALA A 72 -6.39 -12.10 -2.74
N GLY A 73 -5.25 -11.42 -2.69
CA GLY A 73 -3.93 -12.03 -2.55
C GLY A 73 -2.81 -11.26 -3.26
N ASN A 74 -1.64 -11.90 -3.35
CA ASN A 74 -0.46 -11.37 -4.03
C ASN A 74 -0.32 -11.98 -5.43
N TYR A 75 0.22 -11.22 -6.37
CA TYR A 75 0.30 -11.62 -7.77
C TYR A 75 1.65 -11.33 -8.40
N TYR A 76 2.06 -12.23 -9.29
CA TYR A 76 3.12 -11.99 -10.26
C TYR A 76 2.53 -11.44 -11.55
N ASP A 77 2.97 -10.24 -11.92
CA ASP A 77 2.66 -9.60 -13.20
C ASP A 77 3.81 -9.80 -14.20
N PRO A 78 3.60 -10.54 -15.31
CA PRO A 78 4.62 -10.72 -16.35
C PRO A 78 5.09 -9.41 -16.99
N ASN A 79 4.25 -8.38 -17.05
CA ASN A 79 4.62 -7.08 -17.61
C ASN A 79 5.52 -6.27 -16.66
N HIS A 80 5.53 -6.60 -15.37
CA HIS A 80 6.35 -5.93 -14.36
C HIS A 80 7.03 -6.97 -13.44
N PRO A 81 8.02 -7.73 -13.96
CA PRO A 81 8.61 -8.84 -13.23
C PRO A 81 9.22 -8.44 -11.88
N GLY A 82 8.77 -9.08 -10.81
CA GLY A 82 9.28 -8.80 -9.46
C GLY A 82 8.82 -7.47 -8.87
N CYS A 83 7.84 -6.80 -9.48
CA CYS A 83 7.07 -5.75 -8.85
C CYS A 83 5.88 -6.38 -8.10
N PRO A 84 5.68 -6.07 -6.80
CA PRO A 84 4.56 -6.60 -6.05
C PRO A 84 3.25 -6.08 -6.65
N ARG A 85 2.29 -6.99 -6.81
CA ARG A 85 0.89 -6.67 -7.05
C ARG A 85 0.07 -7.34 -5.96
N SER A 86 -0.83 -6.60 -5.33
CA SER A 86 -1.75 -7.18 -4.34
C SER A 86 -3.16 -6.66 -4.54
N ILE A 87 -4.12 -7.51 -4.22
CA ILE A 87 -5.55 -7.20 -4.25
C ILE A 87 -6.11 -7.54 -2.88
N ASP A 88 -6.80 -6.60 -2.24
CA ASP A 88 -7.45 -6.84 -0.95
C ASP A 88 -8.84 -7.48 -1.11
N ALA A 89 -9.46 -7.85 0.02
CA ALA A 89 -10.79 -8.47 0.04
C ALA A 89 -11.91 -7.58 -0.54
N LYS A 90 -11.66 -6.27 -0.72
CA LYS A 90 -12.60 -5.30 -1.30
C LYS A 90 -12.31 -5.05 -2.79
N GLY A 91 -11.32 -5.74 -3.37
CA GLY A 91 -10.91 -5.58 -4.76
C GLY A 91 -9.98 -4.39 -5.00
N VAL A 92 -9.48 -3.72 -3.97
CA VAL A 92 -8.51 -2.63 -4.15
C VAL A 92 -7.18 -3.23 -4.58
N VAL A 93 -6.65 -2.72 -5.69
CA VAL A 93 -5.39 -3.18 -6.27
C VAL A 93 -4.26 -2.23 -5.87
N ARG A 94 -3.13 -2.79 -5.49
CA ARG A 94 -1.92 -2.07 -5.10
C ARG A 94 -0.72 -2.64 -5.83
N GLY A 95 0.28 -1.80 -6.00
CA GLY A 95 1.58 -2.27 -6.43
C GLY A 95 2.64 -1.19 -6.39
N LEU A 96 3.78 -1.53 -6.97
CA LEU A 96 4.97 -0.71 -7.04
C LEU A 96 5.52 -0.81 -8.46
N ASP A 97 5.75 0.33 -9.11
CA ASP A 97 6.27 0.35 -10.47
C ASP A 97 7.60 1.11 -10.56
N PRO A 98 8.49 0.75 -11.48
CA PRO A 98 9.70 1.53 -11.70
C PRO A 98 9.40 2.91 -12.29
N VAL A 99 10.26 3.87 -11.98
CA VAL A 99 10.29 5.23 -12.55
C VAL A 99 11.54 5.37 -13.43
N PRO A 100 11.44 5.86 -14.68
CA PRO A 100 10.19 6.06 -15.42
C PRO A 100 9.47 4.72 -15.66
N PHE A 101 8.15 4.79 -15.83
CA PHE A 101 7.31 3.63 -16.11
C PHE A 101 7.64 3.06 -17.48
N LYS A 102 7.89 1.74 -17.55
CA LYS A 102 8.15 1.02 -18.79
C LYS A 102 7.68 -0.43 -18.66
N ARG A 103 6.86 -0.90 -19.60
CA ARG A 103 6.46 -2.31 -19.69
C ARG A 103 7.69 -3.21 -19.84
N GLY A 104 7.67 -4.36 -19.20
CA GLY A 104 8.79 -5.31 -19.09
C GLY A 104 9.85 -4.91 -18.05
N LYS A 105 9.84 -3.67 -17.54
CA LYS A 105 10.75 -3.25 -16.49
C LYS A 105 10.20 -3.72 -15.14
N GLY A 106 11.02 -4.51 -14.44
CA GLY A 106 10.71 -5.08 -13.14
C GLY A 106 11.21 -4.25 -11.94
N CYS A 107 10.89 -4.72 -10.74
CA CYS A 107 11.31 -4.11 -9.46
C CYS A 107 12.38 -4.95 -8.74
N ARG A 108 13.25 -5.64 -9.49
CA ARG A 108 14.37 -6.39 -8.91
C ARG A 108 15.30 -5.44 -8.14
N GLY A 109 15.68 -5.83 -6.93
CA GLY A 109 16.65 -5.09 -6.10
C GLY A 109 16.07 -4.00 -5.20
N VAL A 110 14.75 -3.92 -5.06
CA VAL A 110 14.15 -3.11 -3.98
C VAL A 110 14.55 -3.75 -2.65
N LYS A 111 15.38 -3.05 -1.88
CA LYS A 111 15.72 -3.47 -0.53
C LYS A 111 14.65 -3.06 0.46
N LYS A 112 14.38 -3.86 1.50
CA LYS A 112 13.36 -3.57 2.53
C LYS A 112 13.56 -2.20 3.18
N ASP A 113 14.81 -1.86 3.47
CA ASP A 113 15.19 -0.56 4.09
C ASP A 113 15.18 0.62 3.11
N ASN A 114 14.88 0.38 1.83
CA ASN A 114 14.98 1.35 0.75
C ASN A 114 13.64 1.63 0.05
N VAL A 115 12.52 0.99 0.39
CA VAL A 115 11.25 1.25 -0.32
C VAL A 115 10.90 2.75 -0.31
N GLU A 116 11.03 3.40 0.85
CA GLU A 116 10.82 4.85 1.02
C GLU A 116 11.97 5.70 0.45
N LYS A 117 13.21 5.19 0.43
CA LYS A 117 14.38 5.88 -0.15
C LYS A 117 14.53 5.69 -1.65
N THR A 118 13.70 4.84 -2.25
CA THR A 118 13.68 4.55 -3.68
C THR A 118 12.53 5.21 -4.40
N GLU A 119 11.86 6.22 -3.83
CA GLU A 119 10.82 6.99 -4.53
C GLU A 119 11.31 7.57 -5.88
N ALA A 120 12.60 7.88 -6.00
CA ALA A 120 13.21 8.30 -7.27
C ALA A 120 13.28 7.17 -8.34
N LYS A 121 13.21 5.90 -7.92
CA LYS A 121 13.37 4.70 -8.78
C LYS A 121 12.10 3.85 -8.88
N PHE A 122 11.22 3.90 -7.89
CA PHE A 122 9.98 3.15 -7.82
C PHE A 122 8.87 4.01 -7.20
N LYS A 123 7.65 3.91 -7.75
CA LYS A 123 6.48 4.66 -7.30
C LYS A 123 5.40 3.68 -6.84
N PRO A 124 4.98 3.71 -5.55
CA PRO A 124 3.84 2.94 -5.10
C PRO A 124 2.55 3.52 -5.67
N TRP A 125 1.55 2.66 -5.91
CA TRP A 125 0.25 3.08 -6.42
C TRP A 125 -0.88 2.20 -5.86
N LYS A 126 -2.08 2.77 -5.88
CA LYS A 126 -3.33 2.15 -5.44
C LYS A 126 -4.43 2.55 -6.40
N VAL A 127 -5.20 1.58 -6.87
CA VAL A 127 -6.33 1.80 -7.77
C VAL A 127 -7.54 0.96 -7.35
N PRO A 128 -8.78 1.41 -7.65
CA PRO A 128 -9.95 0.60 -7.37
C PRO A 128 -10.07 -0.55 -8.38
N GLY A 129 -10.45 -1.72 -7.89
CA GLY A 129 -10.98 -2.81 -8.69
C GLY A 129 -12.47 -3.00 -8.40
N LYS A 130 -13.25 -3.30 -9.43
CA LYS A 130 -14.67 -3.65 -9.31
C LYS A 130 -14.83 -5.13 -9.62
N ILE A 131 -15.21 -5.90 -8.62
CA ILE A 131 -15.46 -7.33 -8.75
C ILE A 131 -16.94 -7.52 -9.07
N ASN A 132 -17.25 -8.41 -10.01
CA ASN A 132 -18.63 -8.72 -10.35
C ASN A 132 -19.31 -9.57 -9.25
N ARG A 133 -20.63 -9.73 -9.36
CA ARG A 133 -21.43 -10.44 -8.35
C ARG A 133 -21.08 -11.93 -8.23
N THR A 134 -20.62 -12.54 -9.33
CA THR A 134 -20.26 -13.95 -9.43
C THR A 134 -18.84 -14.25 -8.97
N ASP A 135 -18.05 -13.24 -8.64
CA ASP A 135 -16.66 -13.35 -8.15
C ASP A 135 -15.74 -14.10 -9.13
N ASP A 136 -15.96 -13.92 -10.43
CA ASP A 136 -15.18 -14.53 -11.52
C ASP A 136 -14.62 -13.50 -12.51
N GLU A 137 -15.01 -12.22 -12.38
CA GLU A 137 -14.45 -11.10 -13.16
C GLU A 137 -14.13 -9.90 -12.26
N ILE A 138 -13.00 -9.24 -12.54
CA ILE A 138 -12.56 -7.99 -11.90
C ILE A 138 -12.20 -6.96 -12.96
N VAL A 139 -12.68 -5.72 -12.80
CA VAL A 139 -12.28 -4.58 -13.64
C VAL A 139 -11.39 -3.65 -12.83
N ILE A 140 -10.12 -3.53 -13.24
CA ILE A 140 -9.11 -2.68 -12.58
C ILE A 140 -9.05 -1.33 -13.30
N ASP A 141 -9.20 -0.23 -12.57
CA ASP A 141 -9.21 1.13 -13.14
C ASP A 141 -7.87 1.85 -12.94
N PHE A 142 -6.98 1.78 -13.91
CA PHE A 142 -5.66 2.40 -13.83
C PHE A 142 -5.69 3.93 -14.03
N ASN A 143 -6.83 4.52 -14.37
CA ASN A 143 -6.96 5.97 -14.47
C ASN A 143 -6.56 6.68 -13.17
N ALA A 144 -6.84 6.07 -12.01
CA ALA A 144 -6.46 6.61 -10.70
C ALA A 144 -4.94 6.62 -10.45
N LYS A 145 -4.16 5.87 -11.22
CA LYS A 145 -2.69 5.76 -11.10
C LYS A 145 -1.96 6.78 -11.98
N ASP A 146 -2.38 6.92 -13.23
CA ASP A 146 -1.64 7.70 -14.24
C ASP A 146 -2.51 8.59 -15.14
N GLY A 147 -3.82 8.63 -14.92
CA GLY A 147 -4.73 9.45 -15.72
C GLY A 147 -4.95 8.94 -17.15
N SER A 148 -4.52 7.70 -17.46
CA SER A 148 -4.63 7.12 -18.80
C SER A 148 -6.06 6.82 -19.26
N GLY A 149 -7.03 6.77 -18.33
CA GLY A 149 -8.36 6.24 -18.60
C GLY A 149 -8.41 4.72 -18.81
N GLU A 150 -7.29 4.01 -18.65
CA GLU A 150 -7.21 2.57 -18.92
C GLU A 150 -8.00 1.76 -17.86
N LYS A 151 -8.88 0.89 -18.35
CA LYS A 151 -9.61 -0.08 -17.54
C LYS A 151 -9.33 -1.48 -18.06
N LEU A 152 -8.85 -2.35 -17.17
CA LEU A 152 -8.45 -3.69 -17.52
C LEU A 152 -9.39 -4.70 -16.87
N ALA A 153 -10.24 -5.34 -17.68
CA ALA A 153 -11.11 -6.42 -17.24
C ALA A 153 -10.32 -7.73 -17.21
N GLY A 154 -10.30 -8.43 -16.08
CA GLY A 154 -9.61 -9.70 -15.90
C GLY A 154 -10.58 -10.77 -15.43
N LYS A 155 -10.46 -11.97 -15.98
CA LYS A 155 -11.25 -13.14 -15.58
C LYS A 155 -10.45 -14.07 -14.70
N TRP A 156 -11.11 -14.64 -13.70
CA TRP A 156 -10.52 -15.66 -12.88
C TRP A 156 -10.23 -16.91 -13.72
N ASP A 157 -9.00 -17.40 -13.65
CA ASP A 157 -8.53 -18.55 -14.42
C ASP A 157 -7.72 -19.46 -13.49
N ALA A 158 -8.44 -20.22 -12.66
CA ALA A 158 -7.95 -21.19 -11.67
C ALA A 158 -7.01 -20.63 -10.59
N ASN A 159 -5.81 -20.18 -10.98
CA ASN A 159 -4.74 -19.72 -10.10
C ASN A 159 -4.29 -18.28 -10.40
N GLY A 160 -5.14 -17.48 -11.04
CA GLY A 160 -4.77 -16.12 -11.41
C GLY A 160 -5.84 -15.39 -12.21
N ILE A 161 -5.45 -14.24 -12.73
CA ILE A 161 -6.32 -13.32 -13.47
C ILE A 161 -5.82 -13.26 -14.90
N LYS A 162 -6.64 -13.70 -15.84
CA LYS A 162 -6.34 -13.65 -17.27
C LYS A 162 -6.95 -12.38 -17.88
N PHE A 163 -6.12 -11.62 -18.58
CA PHE A 163 -6.52 -10.37 -19.23
C PHE A 163 -6.72 -10.56 -20.75
N PRO A 164 -7.47 -9.65 -21.41
CA PRO A 164 -7.73 -9.67 -22.85
C PRO A 164 -6.48 -9.57 -23.72
N ASP A 165 -5.41 -8.97 -23.20
CA ASP A 165 -4.11 -8.85 -23.88
C ASP A 165 -3.31 -10.19 -23.88
N GLY A 166 -3.89 -11.26 -23.32
CA GLY A 166 -3.28 -12.58 -23.21
C GLY A 166 -2.36 -12.72 -22.01
N THR A 167 -2.10 -11.64 -21.25
CA THR A 167 -1.30 -11.74 -20.04
C THR A 167 -2.10 -12.33 -18.90
N LYS A 168 -1.40 -13.04 -18.00
CA LYS A 168 -2.00 -13.64 -16.81
C LYS A 168 -1.23 -13.23 -15.57
N TRP A 169 -1.90 -12.56 -14.65
CA TRP A 169 -1.36 -12.34 -13.32
C TRP A 169 -1.51 -13.62 -12.51
N LYS A 170 -0.39 -14.25 -12.16
CA LYS A 170 -0.39 -15.51 -11.43
C LYS A 170 -0.49 -15.22 -9.94
N LYS A 171 -1.46 -15.79 -9.25
CA LYS A 171 -1.57 -15.66 -7.80
C LYS A 171 -0.41 -16.39 -7.14
N LEU A 172 0.24 -15.71 -6.21
CA LEU A 172 1.36 -16.22 -5.45
C LEU A 172 0.85 -16.91 -4.19
N SER A 173 1.54 -17.97 -3.76
CA SER A 173 1.36 -18.52 -2.43
C SER A 173 1.91 -17.53 -1.38
N ASP A 174 1.54 -17.69 -0.11
CA ASP A 174 2.09 -16.84 0.96
C ASP A 174 3.62 -16.99 1.10
N ALA A 175 4.16 -18.17 0.78
CA ALA A 175 5.60 -18.43 0.76
C ALA A 175 6.32 -17.72 -0.39
N ASP A 176 5.61 -17.46 -1.49
CA ASP A 176 6.11 -16.76 -2.68
C ASP A 176 5.73 -15.27 -2.69
N ALA A 177 5.04 -14.80 -1.64
CA ALA A 177 4.64 -13.41 -1.53
C ALA A 177 5.89 -12.53 -1.66
N TRP A 178 5.78 -11.48 -2.48
CA TRP A 178 6.91 -10.61 -2.73
C TRP A 178 7.42 -10.01 -1.42
N THR A 179 8.67 -10.32 -1.07
CA THR A 179 9.41 -9.64 -0.02
C THR A 179 10.45 -8.73 -0.66
N PRO A 180 10.52 -7.44 -0.27
CA PRO A 180 11.71 -6.65 -0.55
C PRO A 180 12.95 -7.41 -0.06
N ARG A 181 14.03 -7.44 -0.85
CA ARG A 181 15.27 -8.14 -0.46
C ARG A 181 16.13 -7.33 0.49
#